data_AF-A0A1B6K788-F1
#
_entry.id   AF-A0A1B6K788-F1
#
_cell.length_a   1.000
_cell.length_b   1.000
_cell.length_c   1.000
_cell.angle_alpha   90.00
_cell.angle_beta   90.00
_cell.angle_gamma   90.00
#
_symmetry.space_group_name_H-M   'P 1'
#
loop_
_entity.id
_entity.type
_entity.pdbx_description
1 polymer ?
#
loop_
_entity_poly.entity_id
_entity_poly.type
_entity_poly.pdbx_seq_one_letter_code
_entity_poly.pdbx_strand_id
1 'polypeptide(L)'
;GSQSVCVQGREQLMAYRILILCLSVAVAAARGDVVPRGYRLDLYPYPGDGVFKGRVRIDVVWTGTGDGEGPKQVNLHADPSLNVLDREVTISRLADTESSEEDETEGEQVSLSVAKVERQNQTLSIHLSQPLQRDATY
;
A
#
# COMPACT_ATOMS: atom_id res chain seq x y z
N GLY A 1 -3.43 30.47 -50.52
CA GLY A 1 -3.40 29.55 -49.37
C GLY A 1 -1.98 29.09 -49.15
N SER A 2 -1.41 29.36 -47.96
CA SER A 2 -0.16 28.78 -47.44
C SER A 2 0.15 29.41 -46.08
N GLN A 3 -0.64 29.13 -45.04
CA GLN A 3 -0.30 29.52 -43.65
C GLN A 3 -0.72 28.49 -42.58
N SER A 4 -1.28 27.33 -42.93
CA SER A 4 -1.84 26.42 -41.92
C SER A 4 -0.91 25.31 -41.43
N VAL A 5 0.26 25.09 -42.05
CA VAL A 5 1.09 23.88 -41.78
C VAL A 5 2.17 24.13 -40.71
N CYS A 6 2.54 25.39 -40.45
CA CYS A 6 3.71 25.68 -39.61
C CYS A 6 3.41 25.87 -38.11
N VAL A 7 2.14 26.02 -37.72
CA VAL A 7 1.74 26.27 -36.31
C VAL A 7 1.61 24.95 -35.54
N GLN A 8 1.23 23.86 -36.21
CA GLN A 8 0.90 22.59 -35.58
C GLN A 8 2.13 21.82 -35.05
N GLY A 9 3.33 22.07 -35.59
CA GLY A 9 4.56 21.38 -35.17
C GLY A 9 5.15 21.84 -33.83
N ARG A 10 4.93 23.10 -33.41
CA ARG A 10 5.51 23.65 -32.16
C ARG A 10 4.68 23.25 -30.93
N GLU A 11 3.37 23.16 -31.07
CA GLU A 11 2.46 22.72 -30.01
C GLU A 11 2.62 21.22 -29.73
N GLN A 12 2.78 20.40 -30.79
CA GLN A 12 3.10 18.97 -30.67
C GLN A 12 4.42 18.76 -29.91
N LEU A 13 5.46 19.55 -30.20
CA LEU A 13 6.76 19.44 -29.54
C LEU A 13 6.70 19.83 -28.05
N MET A 14 5.89 20.85 -27.70
CA MET A 14 5.65 21.25 -26.31
C MET A 14 4.82 20.21 -25.56
N ALA A 15 3.77 19.66 -26.18
CA ALA A 15 2.97 18.58 -25.61
C ALA A 15 3.81 17.32 -25.38
N TYR A 16 4.69 16.94 -26.32
CA TYR A 16 5.63 15.84 -26.15
C TYR A 16 6.64 16.11 -25.03
N ARG A 17 7.17 17.33 -24.90
CA ARG A 17 8.08 17.69 -23.81
C ARG A 17 7.39 17.64 -22.45
N ILE A 18 6.15 18.13 -22.35
CA ILE A 18 5.35 18.04 -21.12
C ILE A 18 5.04 16.58 -20.80
N LEU A 19 4.66 15.77 -21.79
CA LEU A 19 4.34 14.36 -21.60
C LEU A 19 5.58 13.55 -21.18
N ILE A 20 6.75 13.83 -21.75
CA ILE A 20 8.04 13.24 -21.34
C ILE A 20 8.42 13.70 -19.92
N LEU A 21 8.20 14.98 -19.57
CA LEU A 21 8.45 15.48 -18.22
C LEU A 21 7.50 14.81 -17.20
N CYS A 22 6.21 14.69 -17.52
CA CYS A 22 5.24 13.97 -16.71
C CYS A 22 5.61 12.49 -16.56
N LEU A 23 6.09 11.83 -17.62
CA LEU A 23 6.58 10.44 -17.54
C LEU A 23 7.81 10.34 -16.64
N SER A 24 8.77 11.27 -16.73
CA SER A 24 9.97 11.26 -15.88
C SER A 24 9.66 11.55 -14.40
N VAL A 25 8.67 12.40 -14.11
CA VAL A 25 8.21 12.66 -12.74
C VAL A 25 7.43 11.46 -12.17
N ALA A 26 6.66 10.75 -13.01
CA ALA A 26 5.98 9.53 -12.59
C ALA A 26 6.96 8.38 -12.27
N VAL A 27 8.06 8.25 -13.02
CA VAL A 27 9.10 7.23 -12.76
C VAL A 27 9.90 7.54 -11.50
N ALA A 28 10.00 8.80 -11.08
CA ALA A 28 10.71 9.20 -9.87
C ALA A 28 9.93 9.02 -8.56
N ALA A 29 8.63 8.63 -8.61
CA ALA A 29 7.72 8.66 -7.47
C ALA A 29 7.30 7.29 -6.91
N ALA A 30 7.89 6.18 -7.36
CA ALA A 30 7.66 4.86 -6.78
C ALA A 30 8.86 4.42 -5.92
N ARG A 31 9.20 5.19 -4.89
CA ARG A 31 9.96 4.67 -3.74
C ARG A 31 8.95 4.19 -2.72
N GLY A 32 8.55 2.92 -2.78
CA GLY A 32 7.54 2.41 -1.85
C GLY A 32 6.96 1.07 -2.27
N ASP A 33 7.83 0.07 -2.31
CA ASP A 33 7.57 -1.26 -2.87
C ASP A 33 6.65 -2.15 -1.98
N VAL A 34 5.70 -1.60 -1.23
CA VAL A 34 4.73 -2.41 -0.44
C VAL A 34 3.53 -2.72 -1.32
N VAL A 35 3.39 -3.98 -1.71
CA VAL A 35 2.35 -4.46 -2.63
C VAL A 35 1.38 -5.40 -1.91
N PRO A 36 0.06 -5.27 -2.14
CA PRO A 36 -0.90 -6.21 -1.59
C PRO A 36 -0.84 -7.55 -2.33
N ARG A 37 -0.96 -8.65 -1.58
CA ARG A 37 -1.05 -10.03 -2.09
C ARG A 37 -2.45 -10.62 -1.92
N GLY A 38 -3.17 -10.20 -0.89
CA GLY A 38 -4.47 -10.76 -0.55
C GLY A 38 -5.30 -9.83 0.31
N TYR A 39 -6.61 -9.99 0.23
CA TYR A 39 -7.57 -9.27 1.06
C TYR A 39 -8.57 -10.25 1.62
N ARG A 40 -8.89 -10.11 2.91
CA ARG A 40 -10.01 -10.77 3.55
C ARG A 40 -10.85 -9.76 4.29
N LEU A 41 -12.15 -9.81 4.05
CA LEU A 41 -13.12 -8.88 4.60
C LEU A 41 -14.24 -9.65 5.29
N ASP A 42 -14.34 -9.49 6.61
CA ASP A 42 -15.42 -10.07 7.41
C ASP A 42 -16.33 -8.92 7.85
N LEU A 43 -17.55 -8.82 7.29
CA LEU A 43 -18.51 -7.75 7.58
C LEU A 43 -19.71 -8.27 8.37
N TYR A 44 -20.16 -7.45 9.32
CA TYR A 44 -21.28 -7.70 10.22
C TYR A 44 -22.24 -6.50 10.14
N PRO A 45 -23.22 -6.51 9.21
CA PRO A 45 -24.17 -5.42 9.06
C PRO A 45 -25.22 -5.43 10.18
N TYR A 46 -25.66 -4.24 10.59
CA TYR A 46 -26.76 -4.00 11.54
C TYR A 46 -27.84 -3.15 10.85
N PRO A 47 -28.75 -3.77 10.07
CA PRO A 47 -29.68 -3.03 9.20
C PRO A 47 -30.61 -2.07 9.95
N GLY A 48 -30.99 -2.38 11.19
CA GLY A 48 -31.86 -1.53 12.00
C GLY A 48 -31.21 -0.21 12.42
N ASP A 49 -29.88 -0.19 12.52
CA ASP A 49 -29.10 0.97 12.98
C ASP A 49 -28.41 1.69 11.82
N GLY A 50 -28.47 1.14 10.60
CA GLY A 50 -27.82 1.71 9.42
C GLY A 50 -26.29 1.67 9.46
N VAL A 51 -25.70 0.83 10.31
CA VAL A 51 -24.25 0.71 10.49
C VAL A 51 -23.76 -0.71 10.21
N PHE A 52 -22.45 -0.87 10.06
CA PHE A 52 -21.79 -2.17 10.02
C PHE A 52 -20.55 -2.15 10.90
N LYS A 53 -20.17 -3.32 11.39
CA LYS A 53 -18.82 -3.57 11.93
C LYS A 53 -18.11 -4.53 10.99
N GLY A 54 -16.79 -4.55 11.01
CA GLY A 54 -16.06 -5.50 10.22
C GLY A 54 -14.60 -5.58 10.60
N ARG A 55 -13.94 -6.61 10.07
CA ARG A 55 -12.50 -6.80 10.14
C ARG A 55 -11.95 -6.86 8.72
N VAL A 56 -10.88 -6.12 8.48
CA VAL A 56 -10.12 -6.14 7.23
C VAL A 56 -8.77 -6.76 7.54
N ARG A 57 -8.38 -7.76 6.76
CA ARG A 57 -7.01 -8.28 6.72
C ARG A 57 -6.46 -8.05 5.31
N ILE A 58 -5.27 -7.47 5.25
CA ILE A 58 -4.56 -7.17 4.00
C ILE A 58 -3.22 -7.84 4.11
N ASP A 59 -2.97 -8.83 3.27
CA ASP A 59 -1.66 -9.46 3.19
C ASP A 59 -0.79 -8.58 2.28
N VAL A 60 0.37 -8.14 2.75
CA VAL A 60 1.27 -7.23 2.03
C VAL A 60 2.70 -7.78 1.98
N VAL A 61 3.41 -7.45 0.90
CA VAL A 61 4.84 -7.80 0.72
C VAL A 61 5.61 -6.55 0.34
N TRP A 62 6.78 -6.35 0.94
CA TRP A 62 7.70 -5.32 0.50
C TRP A 62 8.69 -5.90 -0.53
N THR A 63 8.59 -5.47 -1.78
CA THR A 63 9.36 -5.95 -2.96
C THR A 63 10.57 -5.07 -3.31
N GLY A 64 11.02 -4.24 -2.35
CA GLY A 64 12.13 -3.28 -2.41
C GLY A 64 13.13 -3.47 -3.55
N THR A 65 13.36 -2.48 -4.42
CA THR A 65 14.34 -2.66 -5.52
C THR A 65 15.80 -2.35 -5.16
N GLY A 66 16.15 -2.16 -3.87
CA GLY A 66 17.52 -1.82 -3.45
C GLY A 66 17.92 -2.32 -2.07
N ASP A 67 19.20 -2.19 -1.72
CA ASP A 67 19.83 -2.67 -0.47
C ASP A 67 19.49 -1.81 0.77
N GLY A 68 18.38 -1.09 0.74
CA GLY A 68 17.96 -0.16 1.79
C GLY A 68 17.22 -0.84 2.94
N GLU A 69 17.13 -0.14 4.07
CA GLU A 69 16.22 -0.52 5.16
C GLU A 69 14.76 -0.43 4.66
N GLY A 70 13.94 -1.43 5.01
CA GLY A 70 12.54 -1.48 4.60
C GLY A 70 11.68 -0.35 5.18
N PRO A 71 10.48 -0.13 4.63
CA PRO A 71 9.60 0.92 5.09
C PRO A 71 9.15 0.65 6.54
N LYS A 72 9.16 1.72 7.35
CA LYS A 72 8.60 1.75 8.71
C LYS A 72 7.19 2.33 8.73
N GLN A 73 6.57 2.47 7.56
CA GLN A 73 5.24 3.04 7.41
C GLN A 73 4.50 2.34 6.28
N VAL A 74 3.28 1.90 6.56
CA VAL A 74 2.34 1.36 5.57
C VAL A 74 1.20 2.36 5.42
N ASN A 75 0.94 2.79 4.19
CA ASN A 75 -0.12 3.72 3.87
C ASN A 75 -1.26 2.99 3.17
N LEU A 76 -2.45 3.09 3.74
CA LEU A 76 -3.66 2.49 3.21
C LEU A 76 -4.64 3.59 2.80
N HIS A 77 -5.40 3.35 1.74
CA HIS A 77 -6.55 4.17 1.42
C HIS A 77 -7.74 3.71 2.28
N ALA A 78 -8.32 4.63 3.04
CA ALA A 78 -9.43 4.35 3.92
C ALA A 78 -10.40 5.53 3.93
N ASP A 79 -11.65 5.28 3.52
CA ASP A 79 -12.69 6.30 3.46
C ASP A 79 -12.87 7.02 4.82
N PRO A 80 -12.90 8.36 4.88
CA PRO A 80 -12.95 9.11 6.13
C PRO A 80 -14.15 8.78 7.03
N SER A 81 -15.24 8.24 6.46
CA SER A 81 -16.43 7.82 7.22
C SER A 81 -16.22 6.52 8.01
N LEU A 82 -15.18 5.74 7.71
CA LEU A 82 -14.84 4.51 8.44
C LEU A 82 -14.21 4.85 9.79
N ASN A 83 -14.80 4.40 10.90
CA ASN A 83 -14.18 4.50 12.20
C ASN A 83 -13.20 3.33 12.42
N VAL A 84 -11.90 3.60 12.36
CA VAL A 84 -10.84 2.60 12.62
C VAL A 84 -10.45 2.69 14.09
N LEU A 85 -10.43 1.55 14.78
CA LEU A 85 -10.02 1.47 16.17
C LEU A 85 -8.50 1.25 16.22
N ASP A 86 -7.72 2.31 16.48
CA ASP A 86 -6.25 2.27 16.46
C ASP A 86 -5.66 1.13 17.30
N ARG A 87 -6.26 0.84 18.46
CA ARG A 87 -5.84 -0.24 19.37
C ARG A 87 -6.02 -1.65 18.80
N GLU A 88 -6.81 -1.80 17.74
CA GLU A 88 -7.11 -3.07 17.08
C GLU A 88 -6.31 -3.24 15.77
N VAL A 89 -5.50 -2.24 15.40
CA VAL A 89 -4.59 -2.33 14.26
C VAL A 89 -3.36 -3.14 14.67
N THR A 90 -3.14 -4.26 13.99
CA THR A 90 -1.99 -5.12 14.20
C THR A 90 -1.33 -5.44 12.87
N ILE A 91 -0.02 -5.70 12.89
CA ILE A 91 0.74 -6.22 11.75
C ILE A 91 1.51 -7.45 12.24
N SER A 92 1.46 -8.53 11.47
CA SER A 92 2.11 -9.78 11.85
C SER A 92 2.66 -10.49 10.63
N ARG A 93 3.89 -10.97 10.71
CA ARG A 93 4.46 -11.77 9.63
C ARG A 93 3.66 -13.07 9.46
N LEU A 94 3.32 -13.39 8.22
CA LEU A 94 2.76 -14.69 7.85
C LEU A 94 3.89 -15.69 7.61
N ALA A 95 3.70 -16.95 8.02
CA ALA A 95 4.65 -18.01 7.74
C ALA A 95 4.72 -18.25 6.22
N ASP A 96 5.93 -18.30 5.69
CA ASP A 96 6.18 -18.55 4.27
C ASP A 96 5.77 -20.00 3.97
N THR A 97 4.64 -20.16 3.25
CA THR A 97 3.99 -21.46 3.01
C THR A 97 4.68 -22.31 1.94
N GLU A 98 5.92 -21.95 1.57
CA GLU A 98 6.73 -22.64 0.55
C GLU A 98 7.70 -23.67 1.15
N SER A 99 7.72 -23.82 2.48
CA SER A 99 8.46 -24.91 3.11
C SER A 99 7.60 -26.17 3.13
N SER A 100 8.08 -27.17 2.40
CA SER A 100 7.59 -28.53 2.23
C SER A 100 6.75 -29.11 3.37
N GLU A 101 5.77 -29.90 2.95
CA GLU A 101 5.00 -30.88 3.74
C GLU A 101 5.89 -31.59 4.77
N GLU A 102 5.37 -31.75 6.00
CA GLU A 102 6.00 -32.36 7.19
C GLU A 102 6.83 -31.43 8.08
N ASP A 103 6.18 -30.51 8.79
CA ASP A 103 6.43 -30.30 10.22
C ASP A 103 5.36 -29.38 10.82
N GLU A 104 4.57 -29.93 11.75
CA GLU A 104 3.69 -29.17 12.64
C GLU A 104 4.53 -28.42 13.69
N THR A 105 5.32 -27.45 13.25
CA THR A 105 5.80 -26.40 14.16
C THR A 105 4.95 -25.18 13.91
N GLU A 106 4.18 -24.81 14.93
CA GLU A 106 3.48 -23.52 15.03
C GLU A 106 4.46 -22.42 14.65
N GLY A 107 4.43 -21.99 13.38
CA GLY A 107 5.31 -20.96 12.88
C GLY A 107 5.06 -19.70 13.70
N GLU A 108 6.04 -19.34 14.53
CA GLU A 108 5.98 -18.19 15.42
C GLU A 108 5.51 -16.97 14.63
N GLN A 109 4.26 -16.57 14.83
CA GLN A 109 3.69 -15.40 14.18
C GLN A 109 4.39 -14.17 14.78
N VAL A 110 5.45 -13.71 14.11
CA VAL A 110 6.21 -12.55 14.57
C VAL A 110 5.35 -11.30 14.39
N SER A 111 4.75 -10.83 15.48
CA SER A 111 4.02 -9.57 15.50
C SER A 111 4.98 -8.38 15.45
N LEU A 112 4.73 -7.45 14.53
CA LEU A 112 5.43 -6.17 14.47
C LEU A 112 4.68 -5.17 15.34
N SER A 113 5.40 -4.41 16.17
CA SER A 113 4.77 -3.40 17.02
C SER A 113 4.36 -2.18 16.19
N VAL A 114 3.09 -1.79 16.30
CA VAL A 114 2.57 -0.54 15.73
C VAL A 114 2.95 0.60 16.66
N ALA A 115 3.78 1.52 16.18
CA ALA A 115 4.25 2.67 16.92
C ALA A 115 3.18 3.78 16.96
N LYS A 116 2.48 3.99 15.84
CA LYS A 116 1.47 5.03 15.71
C LYS A 116 0.53 4.73 14.55
N VAL A 117 -0.74 5.08 14.71
CA VAL A 117 -1.70 5.14 13.61
C VAL A 117 -2.08 6.61 13.42
N GLU A 118 -1.99 7.11 12.20
CA GLU A 118 -2.37 8.47 11.84
C GLU A 118 -3.34 8.45 10.67
N ARG A 119 -4.21 9.46 10.60
CA ARG A 119 -5.11 9.65 9.46
C ARG A 119 -4.98 11.05 8.91
N GLN A 120 -4.81 11.13 7.60
CA GLN A 120 -4.84 12.38 6.85
C GLN A 120 -5.75 12.21 5.64
N ASN A 121 -6.91 12.86 5.66
CA ASN A 121 -7.95 12.72 4.63
C ASN A 121 -8.33 11.24 4.41
N GLN A 122 -8.08 10.72 3.21
CA GLN A 122 -8.38 9.35 2.82
C GLN A 122 -7.20 8.38 3.05
N THR A 123 -6.11 8.84 3.67
CA THR A 123 -4.92 8.04 3.93
C THR A 123 -4.85 7.66 5.40
N LEU A 124 -4.77 6.37 5.68
CA LEU A 124 -4.46 5.80 7.00
C LEU A 124 -2.99 5.36 6.98
N SER A 125 -2.16 6.00 7.79
CA SER A 125 -0.73 5.73 7.92
C SER A 125 -0.47 4.91 9.18
N ILE A 126 0.08 3.72 9.01
CA ILE A 126 0.45 2.82 10.12
C ILE A 126 1.97 2.85 10.25
N HIS A 127 2.47 3.47 11.31
CA HIS A 127 3.89 3.55 11.62
C HIS A 127 4.32 2.35 12.45
N LEU A 128 5.43 1.74 12.07
CA LEU A 128 5.98 0.52 12.63
C LEU A 128 7.21 0.85 13.48
N SER A 129 7.40 0.11 14.56
CA SER A 129 8.60 0.22 15.38
C SER A 129 9.85 -0.30 14.65
N GLN A 130 9.65 -1.21 13.70
CA GLN A 130 10.70 -1.90 12.95
C GLN A 130 10.36 -1.89 11.46
N PRO A 131 11.37 -1.90 10.57
CA PRO A 131 11.15 -1.92 9.13
C PRO A 131 10.56 -3.26 8.66
N LEU A 132 9.75 -3.23 7.60
CA LEU A 132 9.34 -4.46 6.92
C LEU A 132 10.56 -5.18 6.33
N GLN A 133 10.55 -6.51 6.37
CA GLN A 133 11.57 -7.32 5.71
C GLN A 133 11.21 -7.52 4.24
N ARG A 134 12.24 -7.52 3.40
CA ARG A 134 12.08 -7.68 1.95
C ARG A 134 11.55 -9.08 1.66
N ASP A 135 10.61 -9.16 0.73
CA ASP A 135 9.97 -10.39 0.24
C ASP A 135 9.22 -11.21 1.30
N ALA A 136 9.16 -10.75 2.55
CA ALA A 136 8.32 -11.33 3.60
C ALA A 136 6.87 -10.84 3.48
N THR A 137 5.92 -11.73 3.77
CA THR A 137 4.49 -11.40 3.81
C THR A 137 4.05 -11.03 5.22
N TYR A 138 3.27 -9.97 5.34
CA TYR A 138 2.70 -9.44 6.58
C TYR A 138 1.18 -9.27 6.48
#